data_AF-A0A9D4ECR0-F1
#
_entry.id   AF-A0A9D4ECR0-F1
#
_cell.length_a   1.000
_cell.length_b   1.000
_cell.length_c   1.000
_cell.angle_alpha   90.00
_cell.angle_beta   90.00
_cell.angle_gamma   90.00
#
_symmetry.space_group_name_H-M   'P 1'
#
loop_
_entity.id
_entity.type
_entity.pdbx_description
1 polymer ?
#
loop_
_entity_poly.entity_id
_entity_poly.type
_entity_poly.pdbx_seq_one_letter_code
_entity_poly.pdbx_strand_id
1 'polypeptide(L)' 'MLLAAVCPDYLHGDKCDKECHCSNWTEVCDKSTGFCRFSKCHAGWFGIGCDIRTLSSIERTCS' A
#
# COMPACT_ATOMS: atom_id res chain seq x y z
N MET A 1 -17.25 13.02 -10.68
CA MET A 1 -15.82 13.37 -10.55
C MET A 1 -15.22 12.34 -9.60
N LEU A 2 -14.32 11.41 -9.90
CA LEU A 2 -13.59 10.94 -11.08
C LEU A 2 -13.54 9.40 -10.93
N LEU A 3 -13.60 8.66 -12.04
CA LEU A 3 -13.31 7.22 -12.05
C LEU A 3 -11.82 7.00 -11.70
N ALA A 4 -11.51 6.63 -10.46
CA ALA A 4 -10.21 6.04 -10.14
C ALA A 4 -10.29 4.55 -10.49
N ALA A 5 -9.47 4.13 -11.45
CA ALA A 5 -9.49 2.82 -12.06
C ALA A 5 -9.38 1.65 -11.05
N VAL A 6 -10.39 0.78 -11.08
CA VAL A 6 -10.40 -0.70 -10.99
C VAL A 6 -9.73 -1.42 -9.80
N CYS A 7 -9.30 -0.77 -8.73
CA CYS A 7 -8.94 -1.47 -7.47
C CYS A 7 -9.90 -1.19 -6.30
N PRO A 8 -10.14 -2.17 -5.41
CA PRO A 8 -10.81 -1.89 -4.13
C PRO A 8 -10.01 -0.87 -3.33
N ASP A 9 -10.66 -0.26 -2.34
CA ASP A 9 -9.94 0.67 -1.46
C ASP A 9 -8.81 -0.07 -0.75
N TYR A 10 -7.71 0.65 -0.50
CA TYR A 10 -6.46 0.13 0.08
C TYR A 10 -5.66 -0.82 -0.83
N LEU A 11 -6.07 -1.03 -2.09
CA LEU A 11 -5.35 -1.85 -3.06
C LEU A 11 -4.91 -1.03 -4.27
N HIS A 12 -3.77 -1.40 -4.85
CA HIS A 12 -3.22 -0.77 -6.04
C HIS A 12 -2.50 -1.73 -6.99
N GLY A 13 -2.14 -1.21 -8.16
CA GLY A 13 -1.39 -1.93 -9.19
C GLY A 13 -2.28 -2.60 -10.23
N ASP A 14 -1.68 -3.14 -11.29
CA ASP A 14 -2.42 -3.66 -12.45
C ASP A 14 -3.37 -4.83 -12.11
N LYS A 15 -3.10 -5.53 -11.00
CA LYS A 15 -3.91 -6.65 -10.50
C LYS A 15 -4.60 -6.39 -9.17
N CYS A 16 -4.43 -5.19 -8.59
CA CYS A 16 -4.95 -4.87 -7.25
C CYS A 16 -4.50 -5.87 -6.17
N ASP A 17 -3.29 -6.42 -6.33
CA ASP A 17 -2.68 -7.40 -5.43
C ASP A 17 -1.71 -6.76 -4.43
N LYS A 18 -1.49 -5.44 -4.56
CA LYS A 18 -0.64 -4.67 -3.66
C LYS A 18 -1.47 -3.89 -2.68
N GLU A 19 -1.30 -4.21 -1.40
CA GLU A 19 -1.94 -3.49 -0.30
C GLU A 19 -1.15 -2.24 0.06
N CYS A 20 -1.84 -1.12 0.13
CA CYS A 20 -1.29 0.14 0.55
C CYS A 20 -1.28 0.23 2.07
N HIS A 21 -0.12 0.45 2.67
CA HIS A 21 0.00 0.66 4.10
C HIS A 21 0.30 2.12 4.43
N CYS A 22 -0.68 2.98 4.20
CA CYS A 22 -0.63 4.39 4.61
C CYS A 22 -0.67 4.49 6.15
N SER A 23 0.01 5.49 6.70
CA SER A 23 0.04 5.75 8.15
C SER A 23 -1.35 6.18 8.66
N ASN A 24 -2.12 6.86 7.82
CA ASN A 24 -3.53 7.09 8.07
C ASN A 24 -4.40 5.97 7.48
N TRP A 25 -5.09 5.24 8.36
CA TRP A 25 -5.95 4.11 8.01
C TRP A 25 -7.24 4.53 7.29
N THR A 26 -7.65 5.81 7.42
CA THR A 26 -8.81 6.34 6.69
C THR A 26 -8.43 6.91 5.34
N GLU A 27 -7.14 6.94 5.00
CA GLU A 27 -6.67 7.43 3.72
C GLU A 27 -6.73 6.33 2.66
N VAL A 28 -7.41 6.60 1.55
CA VAL A 28 -7.40 5.74 0.37
C VAL A 28 -6.21 6.13 -0.49
N CYS A 29 -5.30 5.17 -0.68
CA CYS A 29 -4.15 5.34 -1.57
C CYS A 29 -4.57 5.45 -3.04
N ASP A 30 -3.66 5.98 -3.86
CA ASP A 30 -3.85 6.05 -5.30
C ASP A 30 -3.91 4.64 -5.92
N LYS A 31 -4.98 4.30 -6.64
CA LYS A 31 -5.22 2.93 -7.15
C LYS A 31 -4.23 2.50 -8.24
N SER A 32 -3.63 3.46 -8.95
CA SER A 32 -2.66 3.18 -10.00
C SER A 32 -1.25 3.03 -9.44
N THR A 33 -0.89 3.86 -8.45
CA THR A 33 0.51 3.96 -7.97
C THR A 33 0.73 3.45 -6.54
N GLY A 34 -0.33 3.34 -5.74
CA GLY A 34 -0.31 3.05 -4.30
C GLY A 34 0.01 4.25 -3.43
N PHE A 35 0.20 5.43 -4.03
CA PHE A 35 0.74 6.58 -3.32
C PHE A 35 -0.26 7.15 -2.29
N CYS A 36 0.21 7.30 -1.05
CA CYS A 36 -0.49 8.03 0.01
C CYS A 36 -0.26 9.54 -0.19
N ARG A 37 -1.35 10.28 -0.47
CA ARG A 37 -1.31 11.71 -0.81
C ARG A 37 -1.12 12.62 0.40
N PHE A 38 -1.63 12.20 1.56
CA PHE A 38 -1.70 13.01 2.77
C PHE A 38 -0.79 12.47 3.87
N SER A 39 -0.69 11.16 4.01
CA SER A 39 0.18 10.52 4.99
C SER A 39 1.40 9.84 4.34
N LYS A 40 2.38 9.54 5.18
CA LYS A 40 3.53 8.70 4.80
C LYS A 40 3.18 7.23 4.97
N CYS A 41 4.09 6.34 4.57
CA CYS A 41 3.95 4.92 4.87
C CYS A 41 3.90 4.66 6.37
N HIS A 42 3.11 3.67 6.76
CA HIS A 42 3.08 3.12 8.10
C HIS A 42 4.48 2.62 8.48
N ALA A 43 4.82 2.68 9.78
CA ALA A 43 6.12 2.19 10.26
C ALA A 43 6.39 0.75 9.79
N GLY A 44 7.56 0.53 9.21
CA GLY A 44 7.96 -0.76 8.62
C GLY A 44 7.60 -0.95 7.14
N TRP A 45 6.86 -0.01 6.54
CA TRP A 45 6.52 0.02 5.13
C TRP A 45 7.23 1.14 4.38
N PHE A 46 7.55 0.85 3.11
CA PHE A 46 8.41 1.64 2.25
C PHE A 46 7.94 1.53 0.80
N GLY A 47 8.60 2.26 -0.09
CA GLY A 47 8.22 2.36 -1.50
C GLY A 47 7.18 3.46 -1.74
N ILE A 48 6.96 3.79 -3.01
CA ILE A 48 5.99 4.83 -3.40
C ILE A 48 4.56 4.44 -3.01
N GLY A 49 4.26 3.14 -3.03
CA GLY A 49 2.96 2.57 -2.70
C GLY A 49 2.79 2.12 -1.26
N CYS A 50 3.83 2.27 -0.42
CA CYS A 50 3.86 1.67 0.91
C CYS A 50 3.58 0.15 0.89
N ASP A 51 3.91 -0.52 -0.20
CA ASP A 51 3.71 -1.93 -0.49
C ASP A 51 4.97 -2.78 -0.24
N ILE A 52 6.09 -2.13 0.10
CA ILE A 52 7.37 -2.80 0.36
C ILE A 52 7.59 -2.87 1.87
N ARG A 53 7.75 -4.07 2.42
CA ARG A 53 8.14 -4.25 3.82
C ARG A 53 9.59 -4.71 3.89
N THR A 54 10.43 -4.04 4.68
CA THR A 54 11.83 -4.45 4.89
C THR A 54 11.97 -5.68 5.80
N LEU A 55 10.85 -6.32 6.18
CA LEU A 55 10.80 -7.61 6.88
C LEU A 55 10.96 -8.81 5.95
N SER A 56 11.39 -8.64 4.70
CA SER A 56 11.70 -9.73 3.77
C SER A 56 12.99 -10.50 4.10
N SER A 57 13.57 -10.34 5.30
CA SER A 57 14.79 -11.05 5.72
C SER A 57 14.71 -11.74 7.08
N ILE A 58 13.58 -11.68 7.79
CA ILE A 58 13.39 -12.55 8.96
C ILE A 58 12.14 -13.36 8.66
N GLU A 59 12.40 -14.50 8.06
CA GLU A 59 11.50 -15.62 7.92
C GLU A 59 10.49 -15.65 9.08
N ARG A 60 9.20 -15.56 8.75
CA ARG A 60 8.21 -16.32 9.52
C ARG A 60 8.40 -17.79 9.19
N THR A 61 9.55 -18.34 9.58
CA THR A 61 9.58 -19.70 10.09
C THR A 61 9.14 -19.55 11.54
N CYS A 62 7.82 -19.54 11.76
CA CYS A 62 7.32 -19.96 13.06
C CYS A 62 7.62 -21.46 13.15
N SER A 63 8.74 -21.83 13.77
CA SER A 63 9.05 -23.16 14.28
C SER A 63 9.59 -23.05 15.70
#